data_AF-A0A4R2JDH1-F1
#
_entry.id   AF-A0A4R2JDH1-F1
#
_cell.length_a   1.000
_cell.length_b   1.000
_cell.length_c   1.000
_cell.angle_alpha   90.00
_cell.angle_beta   90.00
_cell.angle_gamma   90.00
#
_symmetry.space_group_name_H-M   'P 1'
#
loop_
_entity.id
_entity.type
_entity.pdbx_description
1 polymer ?
#
loop_
_entity_poly.entity_id
_entity_poly.type
_entity_poly.pdbx_seq_one_letter_code
_entity_poly.pdbx_strand_id
1 'polypeptide(L)'
;MSFRFTLPDAPIAAASADIGHVAVSLALTLAGDVLVVSPSLDEARPVLDRISEGVFVSGLGTESPSVTSTVRHSFTQDGTVFMGPSTMVFTGASVIDYAQDGVEITGDVAYRLAVTVAPHNREPENHADAQTWFARNGGTLASIGAIVLIGRSLSAVTALD
;
A
#
# COMPACT_ATOMS: atom_id res chain seq x y z
N MET A 1 3.09 -26.91 -10.82
CA MET A 1 3.47 -27.03 -9.40
C MET A 1 2.73 -25.99 -8.59
N SER A 2 2.64 -26.15 -7.27
CA SER A 2 2.08 -25.14 -6.37
C SER A 2 2.97 -24.94 -5.14
N PHE A 3 3.09 -23.70 -4.69
CA PHE A 3 3.88 -23.34 -3.51
C PHE A 3 3.30 -22.11 -2.82
N ARG A 4 3.64 -21.93 -1.54
CA ARG A 4 3.27 -20.73 -0.78
C ARG A 4 4.39 -19.70 -0.86
N PHE A 5 4.01 -18.44 -1.03
CA PHE A 5 4.92 -17.30 -1.00
C PHE A 5 4.50 -16.35 0.11
N THR A 6 5.39 -16.13 1.08
CA THR A 6 5.16 -15.17 2.15
C THR A 6 5.54 -13.77 1.68
N LEU A 7 4.61 -12.83 1.77
CA LEU A 7 4.86 -11.44 1.43
C LEU A 7 5.83 -10.80 2.41
N PRO A 8 6.76 -9.94 1.94
CA PRO A 8 7.74 -9.32 2.82
C PRO A 8 7.07 -8.35 3.80
N ASP A 9 7.57 -8.30 5.04
CA ASP A 9 7.18 -7.31 6.04
C ASP A 9 7.85 -5.95 5.75
N ALA A 10 7.58 -5.41 4.56
CA ALA A 10 8.11 -4.16 4.04
C ALA A 10 7.16 -3.54 3.02
N PRO A 11 7.21 -2.21 2.80
CA PRO A 11 6.36 -1.58 1.80
C PRO A 11 6.59 -2.18 0.41
N ILE A 12 5.52 -2.66 -0.21
CA ILE A 12 5.50 -3.20 -1.58
C ILE A 12 5.33 -2.10 -2.62
N ALA A 13 4.75 -0.96 -2.23
CA ALA A 13 4.58 0.19 -3.10
C ALA A 13 4.62 1.48 -2.27
N ALA A 14 5.21 2.54 -2.82
CA ALA A 14 5.35 3.82 -2.12
C ALA A 14 5.28 5.01 -3.07
N ALA A 15 4.93 6.17 -2.53
CA ALA A 15 4.97 7.44 -3.26
C ALA A 15 5.34 8.59 -2.32
N SER A 16 5.79 9.68 -2.90
CA SER A 16 5.89 10.96 -2.20
C SER A 16 5.42 12.08 -3.10
N ALA A 17 4.67 13.01 -2.54
CA ALA A 17 4.14 14.18 -3.21
C ALA A 17 4.49 15.43 -2.39
N ASP A 18 4.96 16.47 -3.07
CA ASP A 18 5.25 17.77 -2.49
C ASP A 18 4.11 18.72 -2.88
N ILE A 19 3.46 19.32 -1.89
CA ILE A 19 2.32 20.25 -2.06
C ILE A 19 2.68 21.60 -1.45
N GLY A 20 3.85 22.11 -1.83
CA GLY A 20 4.35 23.46 -1.55
C GLY A 20 4.77 23.69 -0.11
N HIS A 21 3.90 23.44 0.86
CA HIS A 21 4.14 23.63 2.30
C HIS A 21 4.19 22.32 3.09
N VAL A 22 3.79 21.20 2.48
CA VAL A 22 3.86 19.85 3.07
C VAL A 22 4.36 18.83 2.06
N ALA A 23 5.15 17.89 2.55
CA ALA A 23 5.50 16.64 1.90
C ALA A 23 4.55 15.55 2.42
N VAL A 24 3.98 14.79 1.50
CA VAL A 24 3.10 13.66 1.81
C VAL A 24 3.80 12.39 1.33
N SER A 25 4.09 11.46 2.24
CA SER A 25 4.69 10.17 1.94
C SER A 25 3.71 9.04 2.19
N LEU A 26 3.59 8.13 1.23
CA LEU A 26 2.70 6.98 1.27
C LEU A 26 3.52 5.70 1.19
N ALA A 27 3.17 4.72 2.01
CA ALA A 27 3.76 3.39 1.98
C ALA A 27 2.67 2.32 2.18
N LEU A 28 2.48 1.47 1.17
CA LEU A 28 1.58 0.32 1.22
C LEU A 28 2.38 -0.95 1.52
N THR A 29 1.97 -1.67 2.56
CA THR A 29 2.51 -2.98 2.94
C THR A 29 1.40 -4.01 2.84
N LEU A 30 1.72 -5.20 2.33
CA LEU A 30 0.85 -6.38 2.38
C LEU A 30 1.54 -7.44 3.23
N ALA A 31 0.77 -8.12 4.09
CA ALA A 31 1.29 -9.12 5.00
C ALA A 31 0.41 -10.37 4.96
N GLY A 32 1.05 -11.53 4.81
CA GLY A 32 0.38 -12.83 4.69
C GLY A 32 1.04 -13.70 3.63
N ASP A 33 0.39 -14.84 3.36
CA ASP A 33 0.84 -15.79 2.35
C ASP A 33 -0.08 -15.75 1.13
N VAL A 34 0.50 -15.89 -0.05
CA VAL A 34 -0.23 -16.18 -1.28
C VAL A 34 0.10 -17.59 -1.76
N LEU A 35 -0.89 -18.27 -2.32
CA LEU A 35 -0.71 -19.51 -3.04
C LEU A 35 -0.35 -19.18 -4.50
N VAL A 36 0.75 -19.75 -4.98
CA VAL A 36 1.20 -19.63 -6.36
C VAL A 36 1.07 -20.99 -7.03
N VAL A 37 0.36 -21.05 -8.15
CA VAL A 37 0.31 -22.20 -9.05
C VAL A 37 1.01 -21.81 -10.34
N SER A 38 2.10 -22.49 -10.67
CA SER A 38 2.96 -22.15 -11.82
C SER A 38 3.59 -23.40 -12.42
N PRO A 39 4.01 -23.42 -13.70
CA PRO A 39 4.86 -24.48 -14.23
C PRO A 39 6.27 -24.49 -13.62
N SER A 40 6.87 -23.33 -13.34
CA SER A 40 8.24 -23.17 -12.81
C SER A 40 8.40 -21.93 -11.91
N LEU A 41 9.46 -21.87 -11.11
CA LEU A 41 9.73 -20.70 -10.24
C LEU A 41 10.10 -19.48 -11.08
N ASP A 42 10.83 -19.70 -12.17
CA ASP A 42 11.26 -18.65 -13.09
C ASP A 42 10.08 -17.97 -13.79
N GLU A 43 9.04 -18.74 -14.14
CA GLU A 43 7.78 -18.20 -14.67
C GLU A 43 6.95 -17.48 -13.61
N ALA A 44 7.02 -17.91 -12.34
CA ALA A 44 6.27 -17.30 -11.25
C ALA A 44 6.81 -15.92 -10.84
N ARG A 45 8.14 -15.73 -10.87
CA ARG A 45 8.82 -14.49 -10.43
C ARG A 45 8.27 -13.20 -11.06
N PRO A 46 8.19 -13.05 -12.40
CA PRO A 46 7.68 -11.83 -13.01
C PRO A 46 6.20 -11.61 -12.70
N VAL A 47 5.42 -12.68 -12.53
CA VAL A 47 3.98 -12.58 -12.20
C VAL A 47 3.79 -12.15 -10.73
N LEU A 48 4.64 -12.60 -9.80
CA LEU A 48 4.66 -12.16 -8.40
C LEU A 48 4.95 -10.66 -8.27
N ASP A 49 5.87 -10.11 -9.07
CA ASP A 49 6.20 -8.68 -9.01
C ASP A 49 5.00 -7.78 -9.35
N ARG A 50 4.04 -8.30 -10.12
CA ARG A 50 2.79 -7.61 -10.46
C ARG A 50 1.87 -7.35 -9.28
N ILE A 51 2.05 -8.02 -8.14
CA ILE A 51 1.29 -7.71 -6.92
C ILE A 51 1.41 -6.23 -6.55
N SER A 52 2.58 -5.63 -6.82
CA SER A 52 2.87 -4.23 -6.50
C SER A 52 2.48 -3.23 -7.60
N GLU A 53 2.01 -3.71 -8.76
CA GLU A 53 1.79 -2.89 -9.93
C GLU A 53 0.49 -2.09 -9.89
N GLY A 54 0.57 -0.89 -10.48
CA GLY A 54 -0.60 -0.07 -10.78
C GLY A 54 -1.47 0.22 -9.57
N VAL A 55 -0.86 0.41 -8.40
CA VAL A 55 -1.58 0.73 -7.17
C VAL A 55 -1.88 2.23 -7.12
N PHE A 56 -3.15 2.57 -6.90
CA PHE A 56 -3.62 3.94 -6.75
C PHE A 56 -4.26 4.14 -5.39
N VAL A 57 -4.02 5.31 -4.79
CA VAL A 57 -4.67 5.73 -3.55
C VAL A 57 -5.41 7.02 -3.80
N SER A 58 -6.68 7.08 -3.41
CA SER A 58 -7.53 8.26 -3.56
C SER A 58 -8.30 8.55 -2.27
N GLY A 59 -8.85 9.76 -2.14
CA GLY A 59 -9.62 10.13 -0.95
C GLY A 59 -8.78 10.25 0.33
N LEU A 60 -7.49 10.60 0.21
CA LEU A 60 -6.54 10.70 1.33
C LEU A 60 -6.96 11.66 2.45
N GLY A 61 -7.82 12.64 2.14
CA GLY A 61 -8.36 13.58 3.13
C GLY A 61 -9.52 13.03 3.95
N THR A 62 -9.85 11.75 3.83
CA THR A 62 -11.00 11.11 4.48
C THR A 62 -10.55 10.01 5.45
N GLU A 63 -11.45 9.59 6.33
CA GLU A 63 -11.22 8.47 7.25
C GLU A 63 -11.16 7.10 6.56
N SER A 64 -11.51 7.04 5.26
CA SER A 64 -11.58 5.82 4.45
C SER A 64 -11.04 6.04 3.04
N PRO A 65 -9.72 6.29 2.87
CA PRO A 65 -9.11 6.35 1.55
C PRO A 65 -9.32 5.04 0.78
N SER A 66 -9.52 5.17 -0.52
CA SER A 66 -9.67 4.02 -1.41
C SER A 66 -8.31 3.62 -1.99
N VAL A 67 -8.00 2.33 -1.89
CA VAL A 67 -6.85 1.70 -2.54
C VAL A 67 -7.36 0.83 -3.68
N THR A 68 -6.82 1.02 -4.88
CA THR A 68 -7.16 0.23 -6.06
C THR A 68 -5.90 -0.25 -6.77
N SER A 69 -6.03 -1.29 -7.60
CA SER A 69 -4.93 -1.82 -8.41
C SER A 69 -5.41 -2.20 -9.81
N THR A 70 -4.52 -2.10 -10.80
CA THR A 70 -4.79 -2.58 -12.17
C THR A 70 -4.88 -4.11 -12.27
N VAL A 71 -4.31 -4.84 -11.32
CA VAL A 71 -4.35 -6.32 -11.28
C VAL A 71 -5.51 -6.87 -10.46
N ARG A 72 -6.57 -6.06 -10.27
CA ARG A 72 -7.86 -6.44 -9.66
C ARG A 72 -7.80 -6.88 -8.20
N HIS A 73 -6.77 -6.49 -7.46
CA HIS A 73 -6.81 -6.60 -6.00
C HIS A 73 -8.04 -5.88 -5.44
N SER A 74 -8.74 -6.54 -4.53
CA SER A 74 -9.79 -5.90 -3.74
C SER A 74 -9.19 -5.46 -2.41
N PHE A 75 -9.51 -4.26 -1.95
CA PHE A 75 -9.08 -3.73 -0.65
C PHE A 75 -10.31 -3.33 0.16
N THR A 76 -10.41 -3.83 1.38
CA THR A 76 -11.47 -3.48 2.33
C THR A 76 -10.86 -2.97 3.62
N GLN A 77 -11.03 -1.68 3.89
CA GLN A 77 -10.56 -1.05 5.13
C GLN A 77 -11.42 -1.51 6.31
N ASP A 78 -10.79 -1.80 7.44
CA ASP A 78 -11.45 -2.12 8.71
C ASP A 78 -10.97 -1.27 9.89
N GLY A 79 -9.87 -0.53 9.73
CA GLY A 79 -9.25 0.21 10.82
C GLY A 79 -8.47 1.42 10.36
N THR A 80 -8.39 2.39 11.27
CA THR A 80 -7.58 3.60 11.12
C THR A 80 -6.94 3.91 12.47
N VAL A 81 -5.63 4.15 12.49
CA VAL A 81 -4.89 4.51 13.70
C VAL A 81 -3.94 5.66 13.41
N PHE A 82 -3.97 6.67 14.27
CA PHE A 82 -3.00 7.74 14.24
C PHE A 82 -1.72 7.31 14.97
N MET A 83 -0.62 7.28 14.23
CA MET A 83 0.72 7.08 14.75
C MET A 83 1.42 8.44 14.79
N GLY A 84 1.40 9.04 15.98
CA GLY A 84 2.03 10.34 16.21
C GLY A 84 3.52 10.34 15.82
N PRO A 85 4.06 11.50 15.40
CA PRO A 85 3.38 12.81 15.38
C PRO A 85 2.61 13.11 14.08
N SER A 86 2.80 12.37 13.00
CA SER A 86 2.43 12.85 11.65
C SER A 86 1.81 11.80 10.73
N THR A 87 1.63 10.57 11.20
CA THR A 87 1.27 9.44 10.34
C THR A 87 -0.12 8.93 10.64
N MET A 88 -0.97 8.88 9.62
CA MET A 88 -2.21 8.11 9.66
C MET A 88 -1.95 6.73 9.06
N VAL A 89 -2.44 5.69 9.72
CA VAL A 89 -2.33 4.31 9.24
C VAL A 89 -3.71 3.76 9.03
N PHE A 90 -3.96 3.26 7.83
CA PHE A 90 -5.18 2.57 7.45
C PHE A 90 -4.88 1.08 7.31
N THR A 91 -5.71 0.24 7.91
CA THR A 91 -5.57 -1.22 7.89
C THR A 91 -6.80 -1.87 7.31
N GLY A 92 -6.62 -3.08 6.80
CA GLY A 92 -7.73 -3.91 6.38
C GLY A 92 -7.27 -5.19 5.70
N ALA A 93 -8.16 -5.77 4.92
CA ALA A 93 -7.92 -6.97 4.14
C ALA A 93 -7.75 -6.64 2.66
N SER A 94 -6.92 -7.41 1.98
CA SER A 94 -6.80 -7.42 0.53
C SER A 94 -6.95 -8.84 -0.01
N VAL A 95 -7.79 -8.98 -1.04
CA VAL A 95 -7.91 -10.21 -1.81
C VAL A 95 -7.04 -10.07 -3.06
N ILE A 96 -6.06 -10.95 -3.17
CA ILE A 96 -5.23 -11.14 -4.36
C ILE A 96 -5.81 -12.33 -5.11
N ASP A 97 -6.26 -12.11 -6.34
CA ASP A 97 -6.76 -13.17 -7.22
C ASP A 97 -6.54 -12.76 -8.67
N TYR A 98 -5.49 -13.29 -9.27
CA TYR A 98 -5.22 -13.09 -10.69
C TYR A 98 -4.40 -14.23 -11.29
N ALA A 99 -4.53 -14.38 -12.60
CA ALA A 99 -3.76 -15.32 -13.38
C ALA A 99 -3.18 -14.67 -14.64
N GLN A 100 -1.98 -15.08 -15.02
CA GLN A 100 -1.29 -14.60 -16.20
C GLN A 100 -0.23 -15.60 -16.65
N ASP A 101 -0.11 -15.80 -17.97
CA ASP A 101 0.96 -16.63 -18.57
C ASP A 101 1.05 -18.05 -17.97
N GLY A 102 -0.09 -18.62 -17.57
CA GLY A 102 -0.17 -19.95 -16.95
C GLY A 102 0.19 -19.99 -15.46
N VAL A 103 0.45 -18.83 -14.85
CA VAL A 103 0.66 -18.65 -13.41
C VAL A 103 -0.59 -18.07 -12.77
N GLU A 104 -1.04 -18.66 -11.67
CA GLU A 104 -2.16 -18.20 -10.86
C GLU A 104 -1.67 -17.84 -9.46
N ILE A 105 -2.11 -16.70 -8.94
CA ILE A 105 -1.77 -16.20 -7.61
C ILE A 105 -3.05 -15.86 -6.89
N THR A 106 -3.26 -16.51 -5.74
CA THR A 106 -4.44 -16.31 -4.89
C THR A 106 -4.04 -16.11 -3.42
N GLY A 107 -4.75 -15.26 -2.69
CA GLY A 107 -4.56 -15.11 -1.25
C GLY A 107 -5.39 -14.01 -0.61
N ASP A 108 -5.72 -14.23 0.66
CA ASP A 108 -6.31 -13.22 1.55
C ASP A 108 -5.21 -12.70 2.48
N VAL A 109 -4.85 -11.43 2.31
CA VAL A 109 -3.72 -10.82 3.02
C VAL A 109 -4.15 -9.58 3.78
N ALA A 110 -3.45 -9.24 4.86
CA ALA A 110 -3.65 -7.95 5.51
C ALA A 110 -2.98 -6.86 4.69
N TYR A 111 -3.57 -5.68 4.62
CA TYR A 111 -2.91 -4.48 4.10
C TYR A 111 -2.74 -3.42 5.19
N ARG A 112 -1.67 -2.64 5.03
CA ARG A 112 -1.38 -1.46 5.84
C ARG A 112 -0.94 -0.32 4.92
N LEU A 113 -1.69 0.77 4.89
CA LEU A 113 -1.34 2.01 4.20
C LEU A 113 -0.95 3.06 5.23
N ALA A 114 0.33 3.45 5.25
CA ALA A 114 0.80 4.58 6.05
C ALA A 114 0.83 5.86 5.20
N VAL A 115 0.22 6.92 5.70
CA VAL A 115 0.18 8.26 5.11
C VAL A 115 0.82 9.22 6.09
N THR A 116 1.99 9.73 5.76
CA THR A 116 2.75 10.67 6.60
C THR A 116 2.73 12.05 5.98
N VAL A 117 2.36 13.06 6.77
CA VAL A 117 2.38 14.46 6.34
C VAL A 117 3.45 15.19 7.12
N ALA A 118 4.52 15.59 6.45
CA ALA A 118 5.64 16.32 7.03
C ALA A 118 5.67 17.75 6.47
N PRO A 119 5.74 18.79 7.30
CA PRO A 119 5.91 20.14 6.80
C PRO A 119 7.35 20.38 6.30
N HIS A 120 7.54 21.20 5.26
CA HIS A 120 8.87 21.38 4.65
C HIS A 120 9.86 22.16 5.52
N ASN A 121 9.41 23.20 6.22
CA ASN A 121 10.28 24.20 6.85
C ASN A 121 10.03 24.35 8.36
N ARG A 122 9.43 23.34 8.99
CA ARG A 122 9.11 23.36 10.42
C ARG A 122 9.11 21.94 10.96
N GLU A 123 9.17 21.80 12.28
CA GLU A 123 8.96 20.51 12.91
C GLU A 123 7.52 20.02 12.65
N PRO A 124 7.30 18.69 12.60
CA PRO A 124 5.96 18.12 12.58
C PRO A 124 5.14 18.70 13.73
N GLU A 125 3.94 19.19 13.41
CA GLU A 125 3.02 19.60 14.47
C GLU A 125 2.64 18.37 15.29
N ASN A 126 2.73 18.48 16.62
CA ASN A 126 2.22 17.44 17.50
C ASN A 126 0.70 17.42 17.42
N HIS A 127 0.15 16.43 16.73
CA HIS A 127 -1.28 16.15 16.78
C HIS A 127 -1.57 15.21 17.97
N ALA A 128 -2.65 15.48 18.68
CA ALA A 128 -3.05 14.67 19.83
C ALA A 128 -3.77 13.37 19.41
N ASP A 129 -4.46 13.40 18.27
CA ASP A 129 -5.33 12.33 17.80
C ASP A 129 -5.58 12.39 16.28
N ALA A 130 -6.30 11.37 15.79
CA ALA A 130 -6.64 11.25 14.38
C ALA A 130 -7.54 12.38 13.88
N GLN A 131 -8.52 12.79 14.69
CA GLN A 131 -9.49 13.83 14.32
C GLN A 131 -8.79 15.17 14.06
N THR A 132 -7.86 15.53 14.95
CA THR A 132 -7.04 16.74 14.84
C THR A 132 -6.14 16.68 13.60
N TRP A 133 -5.57 15.50 13.30
CA TRP A 133 -4.77 15.30 12.10
C TRP A 133 -5.59 15.50 10.82
N PHE A 134 -6.78 14.92 10.73
CA PHE A 134 -7.67 15.11 9.57
C PHE A 134 -8.17 16.55 9.44
N ALA A 135 -8.55 17.19 10.56
CA ALA A 135 -9.00 18.58 10.54
C ALA A 135 -7.93 19.54 10.00
N ARG A 136 -6.64 19.23 10.23
CA ARG A 136 -5.52 20.02 9.73
C ARG A 136 -5.10 19.68 8.31
N ASN A 137 -5.01 18.39 7.99
CA ASN A 137 -4.40 17.93 6.75
C ASN A 137 -5.41 17.57 5.66
N GLY A 138 -6.67 17.32 6.03
CA GLY A 138 -7.70 16.77 5.14
C GLY A 138 -7.96 17.61 3.89
N GLY A 139 -8.00 18.94 4.02
CA GLY A 139 -8.16 19.84 2.87
C GLY A 139 -7.01 19.74 1.86
N THR A 140 -5.76 19.76 2.36
CA THR A 140 -4.57 19.61 1.52
C THR A 140 -4.52 18.24 0.86
N LEU A 141 -4.81 17.17 1.62
CA LEU A 141 -4.83 15.81 1.09
C LEU A 141 -5.96 15.58 0.07
N ALA A 142 -7.12 16.18 0.28
CA ALA A 142 -8.24 16.12 -0.67
C ALA A 142 -7.89 16.77 -2.02
N SER A 143 -7.03 17.80 -2.02
CA SER A 143 -6.61 18.48 -3.25
C SER A 143 -5.73 17.63 -4.18
N ILE A 144 -5.14 16.54 -3.69
CA ILE A 144 -4.31 15.63 -4.49
C ILE A 144 -5.17 14.80 -5.46
N GLY A 145 -6.42 14.51 -5.09
CA GLY A 145 -7.32 13.62 -5.84
C GLY A 145 -6.90 12.16 -5.74
N ALA A 146 -5.82 11.78 -6.42
CA ALA A 146 -5.26 10.42 -6.41
C ALA A 146 -3.73 10.43 -6.54
N ILE A 147 -3.07 9.43 -5.92
CA ILE A 147 -1.63 9.20 -6.00
C ILE A 147 -1.39 7.80 -6.56
N VAL A 148 -0.49 7.71 -7.53
CA VAL A 148 0.04 6.43 -8.02
C VAL A 148 1.21 6.02 -7.14
N LEU A 149 1.17 4.80 -6.61
CA LEU A 149 2.30 4.22 -5.89
C LEU A 149 3.25 3.53 -6.85
N ILE A 150 4.55 3.70 -6.62
CA ILE A 150 5.60 3.01 -7.35
C ILE A 150 5.84 1.67 -6.66
N GLY A 151 5.56 0.59 -7.38
CA GLY A 151 5.76 -0.79 -6.92
C GLY A 151 7.24 -1.14 -6.75
N ARG A 152 7.50 -2.11 -5.88
CA ARG A 152 8.81 -2.73 -5.66
C ARG A 152 8.75 -4.19 -6.08
N SER A 153 9.81 -4.67 -6.73
CA SER A 153 9.95 -6.09 -7.06
C SER A 153 9.94 -6.93 -5.79
N LEU A 154 9.04 -7.90 -5.72
CA LEU A 154 8.89 -8.83 -4.58
C LEU A 154 9.84 -10.01 -4.72
N SER A 155 10.08 -10.45 -5.95
CA SER A 155 10.99 -11.53 -6.31
C SER A 155 12.46 -11.21 -6.01
N ALA A 156 12.80 -9.92 -5.89
CA ALA A 156 14.12 -9.44 -5.47
C ALA A 156 14.28 -9.33 -3.94
N VAL A 157 13.18 -9.19 -3.20
CA VAL A 157 13.18 -8.98 -1.74
C VAL A 157 13.19 -10.29 -0.97
N THR A 158 12.69 -11.37 -1.58
CA THR A 158 12.54 -12.67 -0.94
C THR A 158 13.37 -13.70 -1.69
N ALA A 159 14.37 -14.29 -1.04
CA ALA A 159 15.02 -15.49 -1.58
C ALA A 159 13.96 -16.60 -1.60
N LEU A 160 13.52 -16.97 -2.81
CA LEU A 160 12.68 -18.13 -3.03
C LEU A 160 13.58 -19.36 -2.88
N ASP A 161 13.66 -19.91 -1.67
CA ASP A 161 14.30 -21.20 -1.37
C ASP A 161 13.38 -22.38 -1.70
#